data_AF-A0A8J2LFA4-F1
#
_entry.id   AF-A0A8J2LFA4-F1
#
_cell.length_a   1.000
_cell.length_b   1.000
_cell.length_c   1.000
_cell.angle_alpha   90.00
_cell.angle_beta   90.00
_cell.angle_gamma   90.00
#
_symmetry.space_group_name_H-M   'P 1'
#
loop_
_entity.id
_entity.type
_entity.pdbx_description
1 polymer ?
#
loop_
_entity_poly.entity_id
_entity_poly.type
_entity_poly.pdbx_seq_one_letter_code
_entity_poly.pdbx_strand_id
1 'polypeptide(L)'
;IAGREKPDEIVVVSGHIDSWDVGQGAMDDGGGMIISAQALALVKYLNLNARRTLRSILWTGEEFGLIGAQSYVESHRNELDKFKAVFESDIGTFKPLGLDFAGTFEAGCIVQEVLKLLTPIQASKFRQQDDVGSDIYYFIQKS
;
A
#
# COMPACT_ATOMS: atom_id res chain seq x y z
N ILE A 1 4.56 13.01 -1.88
CA ILE A 1 5.81 13.62 -1.36
C ILE A 1 6.91 13.29 -2.37
N ALA A 2 7.51 14.29 -3.02
CA ALA A 2 8.53 14.05 -4.04
C ALA A 2 9.81 13.48 -3.41
N GLY A 3 10.40 12.48 -4.07
CA GLY A 3 11.68 11.89 -3.66
C GLY A 3 12.86 12.82 -3.93
N ARG A 4 13.90 12.74 -3.08
CA ARG A 4 15.10 13.60 -3.21
C ARG A 4 16.16 13.07 -4.18
N GLU A 5 16.22 11.76 -4.43
CA GLU A 5 17.26 11.11 -5.25
C GLU A 5 16.66 10.50 -6.52
N LYS A 6 15.49 9.88 -6.40
CA LYS A 6 14.79 9.17 -7.46
C LYS A 6 13.31 9.59 -7.50
N PRO A 7 13.02 10.83 -7.93
CA PRO A 7 11.67 11.39 -7.87
C PRO A 7 10.68 10.70 -8.82
N ASP A 8 11.19 9.98 -9.81
CA ASP A 8 10.47 9.16 -10.77
C ASP A 8 10.10 7.77 -10.24
N GLU A 9 10.85 7.21 -9.29
CA GLU A 9 10.52 5.94 -8.64
C GLU A 9 9.48 6.16 -7.52
N ILE A 10 8.43 5.34 -7.48
CA ILE A 10 7.22 5.53 -6.66
C ILE A 10 7.10 4.40 -5.62
N VAL A 11 6.78 4.79 -4.38
CA VAL A 11 6.26 3.90 -3.33
C VAL A 11 4.85 4.34 -2.99
N VAL A 12 3.89 3.43 -3.15
CA VAL A 12 2.46 3.69 -2.89
C VAL A 12 2.08 3.18 -1.49
N VAL A 13 1.27 3.96 -0.76
CA VAL A 13 0.57 3.51 0.46
C VAL A 13 -0.90 3.88 0.32
N SER A 14 -1.78 2.88 0.27
CA SER A 14 -3.17 3.03 -0.16
C SER A 14 -4.21 2.37 0.74
N GLY A 15 -5.46 2.71 0.47
CA GLY A 15 -6.71 2.10 0.91
C GLY A 15 -7.82 2.57 -0.04
N HIS A 16 -9.07 2.20 0.17
CA HIS A 16 -10.18 2.69 -0.68
C HIS A 16 -11.09 3.69 0.03
N ILE A 17 -11.68 4.60 -0.73
CA ILE A 17 -12.51 5.71 -0.23
C ILE A 17 -14.00 5.42 -0.31
N ASP A 18 -14.41 4.48 -1.16
CA ASP A 18 -15.79 4.01 -1.21
C ASP A 18 -16.06 2.99 -0.10
N SER A 19 -17.34 2.70 0.12
CA SER A 19 -17.81 1.66 1.03
C SER A 19 -19.19 1.21 0.59
N TRP A 20 -19.66 0.09 1.13
CA TRP A 20 -21.09 -0.24 1.08
C TRP A 20 -21.98 0.80 1.76
N ASP A 21 -23.25 0.84 1.33
CA ASP A 21 -24.25 1.88 1.62
C ASP A 21 -24.95 1.75 2.98
N VAL A 22 -25.06 0.53 3.50
CA VAL A 22 -25.77 0.25 4.77
C VAL A 22 -24.96 0.56 6.02
N GLY A 23 -23.62 0.63 5.89
CA GLY A 23 -22.69 0.84 6.98
C GLY A 23 -22.25 2.29 7.14
N GLN A 24 -21.14 2.50 7.83
CA GLN A 24 -20.44 3.79 7.90
C GLN A 24 -19.08 3.76 7.20
N GLY A 25 -18.71 2.61 6.62
CA GLY A 25 -17.41 2.39 6.01
C GLY A 25 -16.22 2.53 6.97
N ALA A 26 -16.42 2.52 8.29
CA ALA A 26 -15.35 2.86 9.23
C ALA A 26 -14.20 1.85 9.25
N MET A 27 -14.49 0.57 9.04
CA MET A 27 -13.49 -0.50 8.96
C MET A 27 -13.18 -0.92 7.53
N ASP A 28 -13.93 -0.41 6.57
CA ASP A 28 -13.99 -0.90 5.19
C ASP A 28 -14.41 0.29 4.28
N ASP A 29 -13.49 1.16 3.86
CA ASP A 29 -12.08 1.24 4.29
C ASP A 29 -11.68 2.62 4.84
N GLY A 30 -12.61 3.24 5.57
CA GLY A 30 -12.37 4.53 6.23
C GLY A 30 -11.16 4.51 7.17
N GLY A 31 -10.88 3.38 7.80
CA GLY A 31 -9.72 3.16 8.65
C GLY A 31 -8.41 3.05 7.87
N GLY A 32 -8.36 2.19 6.86
CA GLY A 32 -7.17 1.96 6.06
C GLY A 32 -6.78 3.17 5.21
N MET A 33 -7.76 3.86 4.60
CA MET A 33 -7.49 5.11 3.89
C MET A 33 -6.81 6.16 4.80
N ILE A 34 -7.23 6.24 6.06
CA ILE A 34 -6.67 7.19 7.04
C ILE A 34 -5.28 6.73 7.51
N ILE A 35 -5.08 5.44 7.78
CA ILE A 35 -3.76 4.88 8.09
C ILE A 35 -2.76 5.25 6.99
N SER A 36 -3.15 5.04 5.73
CA SER A 36 -2.31 5.29 4.56
C SER A 36 -2.00 6.77 4.36
N ALA A 37 -2.99 7.66 4.53
CA ALA A 37 -2.76 9.10 4.50
C ALA A 37 -1.87 9.58 5.66
N GLN A 38 -2.10 9.07 6.87
CA GLN A 38 -1.36 9.46 8.07
C GLN A 38 0.10 8.99 8.04
N ALA A 39 0.40 7.83 7.43
CA ALA A 39 1.77 7.38 7.25
C ALA A 39 2.62 8.43 6.51
N LEU A 40 2.09 9.01 5.42
CA LEU A 40 2.77 10.07 4.68
C LEU A 40 2.79 11.39 5.45
N ALA A 41 1.70 11.73 6.16
CA ALA A 41 1.66 12.92 7.00
C ALA A 41 2.75 12.88 8.09
N LEU A 42 2.97 11.71 8.71
CA LEU A 42 4.00 11.50 9.72
C LEU A 42 5.42 11.62 9.14
N VAL A 43 5.68 11.04 7.96
CA VAL A 43 6.96 11.20 7.25
C VAL A 43 7.28 12.68 7.04
N LYS A 44 6.28 13.47 6.59
CA LYS A 44 6.43 14.91 6.37
C LYS A 44 6.63 15.67 7.69
N TYR A 45 5.85 15.34 8.72
CA TYR A 45 5.93 15.96 10.05
C TYR A 45 7.31 15.77 10.69
N LEU A 46 7.88 14.56 10.56
CA LEU A 46 9.21 14.22 11.07
C LEU A 46 10.36 14.76 10.19
N ASN A 47 10.04 15.51 9.12
CA ASN A 47 11.02 16.03 8.16
C ASN A 47 11.93 14.94 7.57
N LEU A 48 11.36 13.73 7.35
CA LEU A 48 12.08 12.62 6.76
C LEU A 48 12.08 12.75 5.24
N ASN A 49 13.28 12.83 4.66
CA ASN A 49 13.45 13.01 3.21
C ASN A 49 13.62 11.66 2.52
N ALA A 50 12.50 11.10 2.05
CA ALA A 50 12.49 9.87 1.28
C ALA A 50 13.31 10.02 -0.02
N ARG A 51 14.10 8.98 -0.34
CA ARG A 51 14.89 8.94 -1.58
C ARG A 51 13.99 8.85 -2.82
N ARG A 52 12.87 8.14 -2.71
CA ARG A 52 11.84 7.93 -3.74
C ARG A 52 10.60 8.75 -3.45
N THR A 53 9.76 8.93 -4.47
CA THR A 53 8.47 9.59 -4.30
C THR A 53 7.51 8.69 -3.52
N LEU A 54 6.94 9.23 -2.43
CA LEU A 54 5.85 8.59 -1.70
C LEU A 54 4.52 9.11 -2.26
N ARG A 55 3.63 8.20 -2.66
CA ARG A 55 2.30 8.51 -3.18
C ARG A 55 1.27 7.83 -2.29
N SER A 56 0.28 8.58 -1.81
CA SER A 56 -0.92 7.97 -1.23
C SER A 56 -1.98 7.95 -2.31
N ILE A 57 -2.66 6.82 -2.45
CA ILE A 57 -3.77 6.63 -3.38
C ILE A 57 -4.96 6.18 -2.55
N LEU A 58 -6.11 6.82 -2.77
CA LEU A 58 -7.38 6.40 -2.21
C LEU A 58 -8.19 5.87 -3.38
N TRP A 59 -8.31 4.54 -3.48
CA TRP A 59 -9.01 3.88 -4.57
C TRP A 59 -10.50 4.13 -4.48
N THR A 60 -11.20 3.96 -5.59
CA THR A 60 -12.67 4.08 -5.63
C THR A 60 -13.25 2.99 -6.49
N GLY A 61 -14.44 2.51 -6.15
CA GLY A 61 -15.08 1.40 -6.84
C GLY A 61 -14.40 0.06 -6.52
N GLU A 62 -13.71 -0.05 -5.37
CA GLU A 62 -13.15 -1.30 -4.85
C GLU A 62 -14.31 -2.30 -4.68
N GLU A 63 -15.35 -1.87 -3.97
CA GLU A 63 -16.49 -2.66 -3.54
C GLU A 63 -17.32 -3.18 -4.71
N PHE A 64 -17.21 -2.50 -5.86
CA PHE A 64 -17.88 -2.83 -7.11
C PHE A 64 -17.01 -3.65 -8.07
N GLY A 65 -15.85 -4.12 -7.62
CA GLY A 65 -14.92 -4.95 -8.39
C GLY A 65 -13.66 -4.21 -8.83
N LEU A 66 -13.00 -3.49 -7.91
CA LEU A 66 -11.65 -2.92 -8.09
C LEU A 66 -11.52 -1.95 -9.27
N ILE A 67 -12.61 -1.23 -9.58
CA ILE A 67 -12.76 -0.46 -10.81
C ILE A 67 -11.68 0.63 -10.91
N GLY A 68 -11.47 1.37 -9.81
CA GLY A 68 -10.49 2.45 -9.75
C GLY A 68 -9.07 1.96 -9.91
N ALA A 69 -8.69 0.90 -9.18
CA ALA A 69 -7.37 0.29 -9.28
C ALA A 69 -7.09 -0.26 -10.69
N GLN A 70 -8.06 -0.98 -11.27
CA GLN A 70 -7.94 -1.52 -12.62
C GLN A 70 -7.73 -0.41 -13.65
N SER A 71 -8.56 0.65 -13.60
CA SER A 71 -8.44 1.79 -14.51
C SER A 71 -7.11 2.52 -14.32
N TYR A 72 -6.65 2.68 -13.08
CA TYR A 72 -5.39 3.33 -12.78
C TYR A 72 -4.21 2.54 -13.35
N VAL A 73 -4.12 1.24 -13.11
CA VAL A 73 -3.03 0.40 -13.64
C VAL A 73 -3.04 0.40 -15.17
N GLU A 74 -4.22 0.34 -15.82
CA GLU A 74 -4.26 0.39 -17.30
C GLU A 74 -3.77 1.73 -17.85
N SER A 75 -4.18 2.85 -17.23
CA SER A 75 -3.72 4.19 -17.64
C SER A 75 -2.22 4.42 -17.40
N HIS A 76 -1.61 3.70 -16.45
CA HIS A 76 -0.20 3.79 -16.10
C HIS A 76 0.62 2.57 -16.56
N ARG A 77 0.08 1.75 -17.48
CA ARG A 77 0.72 0.54 -18.04
C ARG A 77 2.19 0.77 -18.43
N ASN A 78 2.47 1.90 -19.08
CA ASN A 78 3.80 2.20 -19.63
C ASN A 78 4.78 2.75 -18.58
N GLU A 79 4.36 2.85 -17.32
CA GLU A 79 5.20 3.32 -16.22
C GLU A 79 5.13 2.43 -14.97
N LEU A 80 4.61 1.21 -15.10
CA LEU A 80 4.56 0.25 -13.98
C LEU A 80 5.96 -0.06 -13.44
N ASP A 81 6.99 0.01 -14.28
CA ASP A 81 8.40 -0.15 -13.89
C ASP A 81 8.85 0.92 -12.87
N LYS A 82 8.19 2.07 -12.80
CA LYS A 82 8.47 3.12 -11.82
C LYS A 82 7.97 2.78 -10.42
N PHE A 83 6.97 1.90 -10.28
CA PHE A 83 6.41 1.51 -8.99
C PHE A 83 7.33 0.47 -8.34
N LYS A 84 7.98 0.84 -7.23
CA LYS A 84 8.97 -0.02 -6.55
C LYS A 84 8.42 -0.75 -5.34
N ALA A 85 7.30 -0.29 -4.79
CA ALA A 85 6.51 -0.97 -3.77
C ALA A 85 5.12 -0.36 -3.73
N VAL A 86 4.11 -1.19 -3.49
CA VAL A 86 2.70 -0.79 -3.37
C VAL A 86 2.15 -1.46 -2.12
N PHE A 87 1.66 -0.67 -1.18
CA PHE A 87 1.11 -1.14 0.09
C PHE A 87 -0.36 -0.78 0.18
N GLU A 88 -1.14 -1.65 0.80
CA GLU A 88 -2.56 -1.47 1.07
C GLU A 88 -2.88 -1.81 2.51
N SER A 89 -3.81 -1.08 3.10
CA SER A 89 -4.46 -1.44 4.34
C SER A 89 -5.96 -1.50 4.06
N ASP A 90 -6.52 -2.70 3.99
CA ASP A 90 -7.94 -2.91 3.65
C ASP A 90 -8.51 -4.17 4.34
N ILE A 91 -8.20 -4.30 5.63
CA ILE A 91 -8.69 -5.42 6.46
C ILE A 91 -9.13 -4.91 7.84
N GLY A 92 -9.60 -3.66 7.89
CA GLY A 92 -9.95 -2.95 9.11
C GLY A 92 -8.77 -2.44 9.93
N THR A 93 -9.09 -1.89 11.11
CA THR A 93 -8.14 -1.22 12.00
C THR A 93 -7.73 -2.06 13.21
N PHE A 94 -7.67 -3.38 13.03
CA PHE A 94 -7.26 -4.29 14.10
C PHE A 94 -5.77 -4.14 14.44
N LYS A 95 -5.31 -4.82 15.49
CA LYS A 95 -3.88 -4.87 15.81
C LYS A 95 -3.13 -5.55 14.65
N PRO A 96 -2.25 -4.83 13.92
CA PRO A 96 -1.49 -5.44 12.84
C PRO A 96 -0.50 -6.45 13.43
N LEU A 97 -0.39 -7.60 12.78
CA LEU A 97 0.54 -8.65 13.18
C LEU A 97 1.78 -8.71 12.29
N GLY A 98 1.75 -8.08 11.12
CA GLY A 98 2.78 -8.24 10.10
C GLY A 98 2.32 -7.80 8.71
N LEU A 99 3.01 -8.28 7.69
CA LEU A 99 2.68 -8.04 6.29
C LEU A 99 2.54 -9.35 5.52
N ASP A 100 1.54 -9.37 4.65
CA ASP A 100 1.49 -10.28 3.52
C ASP A 100 2.24 -9.62 2.35
N PHE A 101 3.00 -10.39 1.60
CA PHE A 101 3.89 -9.88 0.56
C PHE A 101 3.82 -10.73 -0.71
N ALA A 102 3.68 -10.07 -1.84
CA ALA A 102 3.82 -10.62 -3.18
C ALA A 102 4.98 -9.92 -3.90
N GLY A 103 5.82 -10.70 -4.58
CA GLY A 103 6.99 -10.19 -5.28
C GLY A 103 8.12 -11.22 -5.37
N THR A 104 9.31 -10.77 -5.80
CA THR A 104 10.47 -11.68 -5.93
C THR A 104 10.96 -12.17 -4.58
N PHE A 105 11.69 -13.29 -4.59
CA PHE A 105 12.30 -13.85 -3.38
C PHE A 105 13.26 -12.87 -2.70
N GLU A 106 14.09 -12.16 -3.47
CA GLU A 106 15.06 -11.20 -2.97
C GLU A 106 14.37 -10.01 -2.28
N ALA A 107 13.27 -9.51 -2.86
CA ALA A 107 12.48 -8.46 -2.26
C ALA A 107 11.81 -8.94 -0.96
N GLY A 108 11.31 -10.19 -0.95
CA GLY A 108 10.78 -10.84 0.25
C GLY A 108 11.81 -10.91 1.40
N CYS A 109 13.06 -11.28 1.11
CA CYS A 109 14.13 -11.26 2.11
C CYS A 109 14.37 -9.85 2.69
N ILE A 110 14.36 -8.81 1.85
CA ILE A 110 14.50 -7.43 2.32
C ILE A 110 13.34 -7.04 3.24
N VAL A 111 12.10 -7.36 2.85
CA VAL A 111 10.91 -7.07 3.66
C VAL A 111 10.96 -7.79 5.01
N GLN A 112 11.35 -9.06 5.03
CA GLN A 112 11.53 -9.81 6.28
C GLN A 112 12.55 -9.17 7.21
N GLU A 113 13.68 -8.69 6.69
CA GLU A 113 14.69 -8.00 7.51
C GLU A 113 14.15 -6.67 8.06
N VAL A 114 13.42 -5.89 7.25
CA VAL A 114 12.80 -4.63 7.70
C VAL A 114 11.74 -4.88 8.78
N LEU A 115 10.93 -5.94 8.64
CA LEU A 115 9.87 -6.30 9.61
C LEU A 115 10.40 -6.60 11.02
N LYS A 116 11.66 -6.98 11.17
CA LYS A 116 12.28 -7.17 12.49
C LYS A 116 12.25 -5.90 13.34
N LEU A 117 12.25 -4.72 12.71
CA LEU A 117 12.12 -3.42 13.39
C LEU A 117 10.76 -3.26 14.09
N LEU A 118 9.75 -4.02 13.67
CA LEU A 118 8.39 -3.99 14.23
C LEU A 118 8.18 -5.00 15.36
N THR A 119 9.21 -5.75 15.75
CA THR A 119 9.15 -6.70 16.88
C THR A 119 8.65 -6.06 18.18
N PRO A 120 9.07 -4.83 18.57
CA PRO A 120 8.59 -4.20 19.81
C PRO A 120 7.08 -3.98 19.88
N ILE A 121 6.42 -3.83 18.73
CA ILE A 121 4.96 -3.67 18.62
C ILE A 121 4.25 -4.98 18.25
N GLN A 122 4.98 -6.11 18.23
CA GLN A 122 4.47 -7.44 17.90
C GLN A 122 3.86 -7.53 16.48
N ALA A 123 4.39 -6.75 15.53
CA ALA A 123 3.92 -6.67 14.15
C ALA A 123 4.96 -7.17 13.12
N SER A 124 5.70 -8.23 13.47
CA SER A 124 6.83 -8.74 12.67
C SER A 124 6.52 -10.03 11.90
N LYS A 125 5.26 -10.47 11.81
CA LYS A 125 4.91 -11.64 10.99
C LYS A 125 5.10 -11.33 9.52
N PHE A 126 5.57 -12.32 8.77
CA PHE A 126 5.73 -12.23 7.33
C PHE A 126 5.07 -13.45 6.70
N ARG A 127 4.27 -13.24 5.66
CA ARG A 127 3.77 -14.29 4.79
C ARG A 127 4.00 -13.91 3.34
N GLN A 128 4.63 -14.79 2.58
CA GLN A 128 4.75 -14.63 1.14
C GLN A 128 3.62 -15.40 0.47
N GLN A 129 2.82 -14.71 -0.33
CA GLN A 129 1.66 -15.26 -1.02
C GLN A 129 1.35 -14.41 -2.25
N ASP A 130 0.66 -14.98 -3.24
CA ASP A 130 0.33 -14.29 -4.49
C ASP A 130 -0.93 -13.42 -4.39
N ASP A 131 -1.71 -13.62 -3.33
CA ASP A 131 -2.96 -12.92 -3.04
C ASP A 131 -2.75 -11.94 -1.87
N VAL A 132 -2.62 -10.65 -2.19
CA VAL A 132 -2.41 -9.58 -1.21
C VAL A 132 -3.56 -8.57 -1.33
N GLY A 133 -3.41 -7.33 -0.85
CA GLY A 133 -4.48 -6.31 -0.92
C GLY A 133 -5.17 -6.24 -2.28
N SER A 134 -6.49 -6.07 -2.25
CA SER A 134 -7.38 -6.25 -3.40
C SER A 134 -7.07 -5.25 -4.52
N ASP A 135 -6.95 -3.97 -4.22
CA ASP A 135 -6.65 -2.93 -5.22
C ASP A 135 -5.19 -2.97 -5.70
N ILE A 136 -4.26 -3.51 -4.91
CA ILE A 136 -2.85 -3.62 -5.32
C ILE A 136 -2.57 -4.86 -6.18
N TYR A 137 -3.54 -5.77 -6.28
CA TYR A 137 -3.44 -7.02 -7.04
C TYR A 137 -3.03 -6.81 -8.51
N TYR A 138 -3.60 -5.79 -9.17
CA TYR A 138 -3.32 -5.53 -10.59
C TYR A 138 -1.88 -5.10 -10.88
N PHE A 139 -1.15 -4.61 -9.88
CA PHE A 139 0.28 -4.28 -10.02
C PHE A 139 1.14 -5.54 -10.16
N ILE A 140 0.70 -6.68 -9.62
CA ILE A 140 1.44 -7.94 -9.66
C ILE A 140 1.18 -8.68 -10.99
N GLN A 141 -0.05 -8.62 -11.50
CA GLN A 141 -0.40 -9.33 -12.74
C GLN A 141 0.20 -8.72 -14.01
N LYS A 142 0.49 -7.41 -14.00
CA LYS A 142 0.93 -6.66 -15.18
C LYS A 142 2.40 -6.25 -15.15
N SER A 143 3.15 -6.63 -14.11
CA SER A 143 4.60 -6.42 -13.97
C SER A 143 5.41 -7.52 -14.62
#